data_AF-A0A7S2HA21-F1
#
_entry.id   AF-A0A7S2HA21-F1
#
_cell.length_a   1.000
_cell.length_b   1.000
_cell.length_c   1.000
_cell.angle_alpha   90.00
_cell.angle_beta   90.00
_cell.angle_gamma   90.00
#
_symmetry.space_group_name_H-M   'P 1'
#
loop_
_entity.id
_entity.type
_entity.pdbx_description
1 polymer ?
#
loop_
_entity_poly.entity_id
_entity_poly.type
_entity_poly.pdbx_seq_one_letter_code
_entity_poly.pdbx_strand_id
1 'polypeptide(L)'
;DKGPGGGGWILFNQKLQVTRRPLQGESVGDVWASGHVFAVGDCNYGCIGSAPDWVIPPIPKICYPGEEQAFHACKNVRIMDRQLHRPEGSPEPGDLKDTWWPWGAGIHATSLGVKDGCMVAGTTHSSKGRPK
;
A
#
# COMPACT_ATOMS: atom_id res chain seq x y z
N ASP A 1 17.21 16.07 -11.22
CA ASP A 1 16.71 15.02 -10.30
C ASP A 1 15.27 14.63 -10.60
N LYS A 2 14.95 13.33 -10.61
CA LYS A 2 13.60 12.80 -10.95
C LYS A 2 12.85 12.18 -9.75
N GLY A 3 13.30 12.43 -8.51
CA GLY A 3 12.68 11.90 -7.29
C GLY A 3 12.93 10.39 -7.03
N PRO A 4 12.48 9.87 -5.87
CA PRO A 4 12.60 8.46 -5.51
C PRO A 4 11.86 7.58 -6.52
N GLY A 5 12.59 6.67 -7.18
CA GLY A 5 12.07 5.84 -8.28
C GLY A 5 12.52 6.27 -9.69
N GLY A 6 13.10 7.46 -9.85
CA GLY A 6 13.67 7.91 -11.13
C GLY A 6 12.66 8.53 -12.11
N GLY A 7 11.50 9.00 -11.61
CA GLY A 7 10.48 9.72 -12.39
C GLY A 7 9.40 8.84 -13.00
N GLY A 8 9.31 7.57 -12.59
CA GLY A 8 8.20 6.67 -12.91
C GLY A 8 7.28 6.48 -11.71
N TRP A 9 6.88 5.24 -11.45
CA TRP A 9 6.12 4.85 -10.27
C TRP A 9 6.86 5.16 -8.97
N ILE A 10 6.12 5.57 -7.94
CA ILE A 10 6.65 5.82 -6.60
C ILE A 10 6.89 4.47 -5.91
N LEU A 11 8.13 4.25 -5.48
CA LEU A 11 8.50 3.08 -4.70
C LEU A 11 8.06 3.26 -3.24
N PHE A 12 7.57 2.20 -2.62
CA PHE A 12 7.05 2.24 -1.26
C PHE A 12 7.27 0.93 -0.51
N ASN A 13 6.95 0.88 0.79
CA ASN A 13 6.99 -0.32 1.63
C ASN A 13 5.56 -0.78 2.06
N GLN A 14 5.45 -1.86 2.84
CA GLN A 14 4.15 -2.32 3.37
C GLN A 14 3.42 -1.30 4.25
N LYS A 15 4.09 -0.29 4.79
CA LYS A 15 3.46 0.80 5.55
C LYS A 15 2.96 1.95 4.66
N LEU A 16 3.05 1.82 3.33
CA LEU A 16 2.77 2.84 2.32
C LEU A 16 3.74 4.03 2.33
N GLN A 17 4.87 3.92 3.04
CA GLN A 17 5.88 4.97 3.07
C GLN A 17 6.73 4.92 1.81
N VAL A 18 7.07 6.08 1.26
CA VAL A 18 7.94 6.20 0.08
C VAL A 18 9.34 5.70 0.42
N THR A 19 9.91 4.92 -0.49
CA THR A 19 11.25 4.34 -0.36
C THR A 19 12.16 4.79 -1.49
N ARG A 20 13.47 4.68 -1.25
CA ARG A 20 14.49 4.76 -2.30
C ARG A 20 14.48 3.46 -3.11
N ARG A 21 15.24 3.45 -4.20
CA ARG A 21 15.45 2.23 -4.99
C ARG A 21 16.11 1.16 -4.10
N PRO A 22 15.59 -0.08 -4.08
CA PRO A 22 16.22 -1.17 -3.34
C PRO A 22 17.63 -1.45 -3.86
N LEU A 23 18.51 -1.91 -2.97
CA LEU A 23 19.81 -2.43 -3.37
C LEU A 23 19.65 -3.79 -4.08
N GLN A 24 20.70 -4.21 -4.77
CA GLN A 24 20.70 -5.52 -5.42
C GLN A 24 20.50 -6.63 -4.38
N GLY A 25 19.48 -7.47 -4.58
CA GLY A 25 19.12 -8.55 -3.66
C GLY A 25 18.05 -8.19 -2.64
N GLU A 26 17.60 -6.93 -2.57
CA GLU A 26 16.54 -6.49 -1.66
C GLU A 26 15.20 -6.30 -2.39
N SER A 27 14.11 -6.59 -1.68
CA SER A 27 12.74 -6.40 -2.20
C SER A 27 12.18 -4.99 -1.97
N VAL A 28 12.70 -4.27 -0.98
CA VAL A 28 12.22 -2.95 -0.53
C VAL A 28 13.44 -2.09 -0.20
N GLY A 29 13.49 -0.85 -0.67
CA GLY A 29 14.57 0.07 -0.34
C GLY A 29 14.33 0.85 0.96
N ASP A 30 15.34 1.62 1.35
CA ASP A 30 15.28 2.46 2.55
C ASP A 30 14.16 3.49 2.50
N VAL A 31 13.58 3.77 3.67
CA VAL A 31 12.57 4.79 3.85
C VAL A 31 13.11 6.18 3.48
N TRP A 32 12.36 6.92 2.67
CA TRP A 32 12.67 8.28 2.25
C TRP A 32 12.01 9.32 3.17
N ALA A 33 12.59 10.52 3.26
CA ALA A 33 12.07 11.64 4.07
C ALA A 33 11.69 11.26 5.53
N SER A 34 12.52 10.40 6.15
CA SER A 34 12.31 9.88 7.50
C SER A 34 10.93 9.23 7.72
N GLY A 35 10.28 8.77 6.64
CA GLY A 35 9.00 8.06 6.70
C GLY A 35 7.76 8.94 6.70
N HIS A 36 7.91 10.24 6.46
CA HIS A 36 6.79 11.20 6.50
C HIS A 36 6.04 11.36 5.17
N VAL A 37 6.48 10.67 4.12
CA VAL A 37 5.85 10.74 2.80
C VAL A 37 5.28 9.38 2.46
N PHE A 38 4.00 9.36 2.10
CA PHE A 38 3.24 8.15 1.79
C PHE A 38 2.73 8.19 0.35
N ALA A 39 2.56 7.02 -0.27
CA ALA A 39 2.06 6.88 -1.64
C ALA A 39 0.85 5.93 -1.70
N VAL A 40 -0.25 6.40 -2.31
CA VAL A 40 -1.54 5.72 -2.36
C VAL A 40 -2.14 5.85 -3.75
N GLY A 41 -2.75 4.77 -4.25
CA GLY A 41 -3.41 4.75 -5.56
C GLY A 41 -2.44 4.61 -6.73
N ASP A 42 -2.82 5.15 -7.89
CA ASP A 42 -2.13 4.96 -9.18
C ASP A 42 -0.70 5.52 -9.22
N CYS A 43 -0.27 6.29 -8.23
CA CYS A 43 1.11 6.79 -8.21
C CYS A 43 2.13 5.71 -7.79
N ASN A 44 1.69 4.62 -7.14
CA ASN A 44 2.58 3.68 -6.47
C ASN A 44 2.93 2.43 -7.31
N TYR A 45 4.15 1.90 -7.10
CA TYR A 45 4.63 0.68 -7.74
C TYR A 45 4.01 -0.56 -7.09
N GLY A 46 2.74 -0.83 -7.39
CA GLY A 46 1.91 -1.79 -6.64
C GLY A 46 2.27 -3.28 -6.71
N CYS A 47 3.52 -3.64 -7.03
CA CYS A 47 4.07 -4.99 -7.03
C CYS A 47 5.44 -4.97 -6.32
N ILE A 48 5.47 -5.12 -5.00
CA ILE A 48 6.72 -5.01 -4.23
C ILE A 48 7.42 -6.36 -4.16
N GLY A 49 8.72 -6.40 -4.45
CA GLY A 49 9.52 -7.62 -4.55
C GLY A 49 9.44 -8.27 -5.93
N SER A 50 9.74 -9.56 -6.01
CA SER A 50 9.70 -10.35 -7.25
C SER A 50 8.72 -11.51 -7.13
N ALA A 51 8.09 -11.89 -8.24
CA ALA A 51 7.26 -13.09 -8.27
C ALA A 51 8.13 -14.35 -8.06
N PRO A 52 7.64 -15.39 -7.37
CA PRO A 52 6.35 -15.45 -6.70
C PRO A 52 6.32 -14.71 -5.35
N ASP A 53 7.45 -14.44 -4.72
CA ASP A 53 7.57 -13.97 -3.33
C ASP A 53 7.37 -12.46 -3.13
N TRP A 54 6.33 -11.91 -3.76
CA TRP A 54 5.95 -10.53 -3.57
C TRP A 54 5.65 -10.23 -2.09
N VAL A 55 6.24 -9.14 -1.62
CA VAL A 55 5.97 -8.53 -0.31
C VAL A 55 4.55 -7.93 -0.32
N ILE A 56 4.19 -7.23 -1.40
CA ILE A 56 2.81 -6.84 -1.68
C ILE A 56 2.51 -7.30 -3.10
N PRO A 57 1.55 -8.21 -3.30
CA PRO A 57 1.19 -8.66 -4.63
C PRO A 57 0.50 -7.53 -5.41
N PRO A 58 0.40 -7.62 -6.75
CA PRO A 58 -0.32 -6.66 -7.57
C PRO A 58 -1.71 -6.34 -7.00
N ILE A 59 -1.91 -5.10 -6.57
CA ILE A 59 -3.22 -4.57 -6.14
C ILE A 59 -3.83 -3.79 -7.31
N PRO A 60 -5.08 -4.07 -7.73
CA PRO A 60 -5.78 -3.20 -8.66
C PRO A 60 -6.06 -1.86 -7.96
N LYS A 61 -5.66 -0.73 -8.54
CA LYS A 61 -5.80 0.60 -7.92
C LYS A 61 -7.13 1.26 -8.26
N ILE A 62 -8.19 0.46 -8.18
CA ILE A 62 -9.58 0.91 -8.30
C ILE A 62 -10.05 1.48 -6.95
N CYS A 63 -11.19 2.18 -6.95
CA CYS A 63 -11.68 2.97 -5.79
C CYS A 63 -11.50 2.28 -4.43
N TYR A 64 -12.03 1.07 -4.24
CA TYR A 64 -12.06 0.44 -2.91
C TYR A 64 -10.67 0.05 -2.34
N PRO A 65 -9.80 -0.69 -3.06
CA PRO A 65 -8.40 -0.89 -2.64
C PRO A 65 -7.60 0.41 -2.46
N GLY A 66 -7.85 1.41 -3.31
CA GLY A 66 -7.23 2.73 -3.16
C GLY A 66 -7.65 3.43 -1.87
N GLU A 67 -8.94 3.39 -1.54
CA GLU A 67 -9.51 3.92 -0.30
C GLU A 67 -8.97 3.18 0.93
N GLU A 68 -8.85 1.85 0.89
CA GLU A 68 -8.27 1.07 1.98
C GLU A 68 -6.78 1.41 2.19
N GLN A 69 -6.01 1.57 1.11
CA GLN A 69 -4.64 2.10 1.20
C GLN A 69 -4.61 3.50 1.82
N ALA A 70 -5.52 4.39 1.43
CA ALA A 70 -5.63 5.73 2.00
C ALA A 70 -5.92 5.67 3.51
N PHE A 71 -6.82 4.78 3.93
CA PHE A 71 -7.14 4.57 5.33
C PHE A 71 -5.91 4.09 6.13
N HIS A 72 -5.17 3.12 5.62
CA HIS A 72 -3.92 2.64 6.24
C HIS A 72 -2.87 3.74 6.37
N ALA A 73 -2.65 4.53 5.29
CA ALA A 73 -1.71 5.64 5.31
C ALA A 73 -2.11 6.69 6.36
N CYS A 74 -3.38 7.11 6.37
CA CYS A 74 -3.91 8.06 7.37
C CYS A 74 -3.76 7.54 8.80
N LYS A 75 -3.97 6.24 9.03
CA LYS A 75 -3.76 5.61 10.34
C LYS A 75 -2.29 5.65 10.76
N ASN A 76 -1.37 5.38 9.82
CA ASN A 76 0.06 5.46 10.07
C ASN A 76 0.52 6.89 10.36
N VAL A 77 0.01 7.90 9.65
CA VAL A 77 0.26 9.32 9.95
C VAL A 77 -0.19 9.66 11.37
N ARG A 78 -1.39 9.25 11.79
CA ARG A 78 -1.88 9.48 13.16
C ARG A 78 -1.04 8.77 14.23
N ILE A 79 -0.53 7.58 13.93
CA ILE A 79 0.37 6.86 14.84
C ILE A 79 1.69 7.63 14.98
N MET A 80 2.28 8.07 13.88
CA MET A 80 3.53 8.85 13.90
C MET A 80 3.36 10.18 14.65
N ASP A 81 2.24 10.88 14.41
CA ASP A 81 1.90 12.11 15.13
C ASP A 81 1.83 11.86 16.65
N ARG A 82 1.15 10.78 17.08
CA ARG A 82 1.13 10.39 18.49
C ARG A 82 2.48 9.92 19.02
N GLN A 83 3.39 9.40 18.19
CA GLN A 83 4.75 9.05 18.62
C GLN A 83 5.60 10.29 18.91
N LEU A 84 5.37 11.39 18.18
CA LEU A 84 6.15 12.62 18.30
C LEU A 84 5.55 13.61 19.32
N HIS A 85 4.22 13.70 19.37
CA HIS A 85 3.51 14.77 20.08
C HIS A 85 2.59 14.23 21.19
N ARG A 86 2.89 13.05 21.73
CA ARG A 86 2.09 12.40 22.75
C ARG A 86 1.94 13.29 24.00
N PRO A 87 0.72 13.55 24.49
CA PRO A 87 0.53 14.09 25.84
C PRO A 87 1.02 13.08 26.88
N GLU A 88 1.69 13.60 27.91
CA GLU A 88 2.10 12.81 29.08
C GLU A 88 0.87 12.15 29.72
N GLY A 89 1.00 10.87 30.10
CA GLY A 89 -0.08 10.08 30.70
C GLY A 89 -1.11 9.49 29.70
N SER A 90 -1.05 9.80 28.40
CA SER A 90 -1.91 9.13 27.42
C SER A 90 -1.37 7.74 27.00
N PRO A 91 -2.18 6.80 26.46
CA PRO A 91 -1.71 5.47 26.09
C PRO A 91 -0.60 5.48 25.04
N GLU A 92 0.37 4.57 25.15
CA GLU A 92 1.47 4.43 24.18
C GLU A 92 0.92 4.26 22.75
N PRO A 93 1.47 4.98 21.76
CA PRO A 93 1.15 4.72 20.37
C PRO A 93 1.65 3.33 19.98
N GLY A 94 0.84 2.58 19.25
CA GLY A 94 1.24 1.28 18.72
C GLY A 94 2.15 1.41 17.49
N ASP A 95 2.53 0.26 16.93
CA ASP A 95 3.31 0.21 15.69
C ASP A 95 2.49 0.58 14.45
N LEU A 96 3.20 1.09 13.44
CA LEU A 96 2.64 1.33 12.11
C LEU A 96 1.99 0.05 11.57
N LYS A 97 0.88 0.21 10.87
CA LYS A 97 0.09 -0.87 10.30
C LYS A 97 0.54 -1.16 8.87
N ASP A 98 0.73 -2.44 8.59
CA ASP A 98 0.92 -2.90 7.22
C ASP A 98 -0.38 -2.74 6.45
N THR A 99 -0.27 -2.25 5.23
CA THR A 99 -1.33 -2.35 4.26
C THR A 99 -1.50 -3.80 3.86
N TRP A 100 -2.74 -4.16 3.57
CA TRP A 100 -3.09 -5.46 3.08
C TRP A 100 -4.17 -5.30 2.01
N TRP A 101 -4.21 -6.24 1.08
CA TRP A 101 -5.32 -6.41 0.16
C TRP A 101 -5.39 -7.87 -0.24
N PRO A 102 -6.57 -8.51 -0.23
CA PRO A 102 -6.64 -9.90 -0.59
C PRO A 102 -6.50 -10.02 -2.11
N TRP A 103 -5.50 -10.81 -2.54
CA TRP A 103 -5.12 -10.87 -3.94
C TRP A 103 -6.26 -11.40 -4.82
N GLY A 104 -6.53 -10.70 -5.92
CA GLY A 104 -7.65 -11.01 -6.81
C GLY A 104 -8.98 -10.39 -6.40
N ALA A 105 -9.05 -9.65 -5.27
CA ALA A 105 -10.26 -8.91 -4.93
C ALA A 105 -10.34 -7.55 -5.62
N GLY A 106 -11.56 -7.15 -5.96
CA GLY A 106 -11.84 -5.85 -6.56
C GLY A 106 -13.31 -5.66 -6.90
N ILE A 107 -13.70 -4.39 -7.04
CA ILE A 107 -15.00 -3.96 -7.54
C ILE A 107 -14.76 -3.18 -8.83
N HIS A 108 -15.32 -3.65 -9.94
CA HIS A 108 -15.26 -2.94 -11.21
C HIS A 108 -16.68 -2.66 -11.69
N ALA A 109 -17.00 -1.37 -11.83
CA ALA A 109 -18.23 -0.92 -12.46
C ALA A 109 -17.88 -0.29 -13.81
N THR A 110 -18.60 -0.70 -14.85
CA THR A 110 -18.46 -0.16 -16.21
C THR A 110 -19.85 0.29 -16.66
N SER A 111 -19.95 1.54 -17.13
CA SER A 111 -21.20 2.01 -17.72
C SER A 111 -21.27 1.60 -19.19
N LEU A 112 -22.43 1.08 -19.61
CA LEU A 112 -22.75 0.73 -20.99
C LEU A 112 -23.78 1.70 -21.59
N GLY A 113 -23.96 2.88 -20.99
CA GLY A 113 -24.93 3.90 -21.39
C GLY A 113 -26.25 3.75 -20.64
N VAL A 114 -27.24 3.06 -21.22
CA VAL A 114 -28.56 2.84 -20.59
C VAL A 114 -28.59 1.67 -19.60
N LYS A 115 -27.49 0.92 -19.51
CA LYS A 115 -27.28 -0.21 -18.60
C LYS A 115 -25.88 -0.11 -18.03
N ASP A 116 -25.68 -0.68 -16.85
CA ASP A 116 -24.36 -0.77 -16.21
C ASP A 116 -24.01 -2.23 -15.94
N GLY A 117 -22.71 -2.54 -16.00
CA GLY A 117 -22.14 -3.80 -15.54
C GLY A 117 -21.37 -3.59 -14.25
N CYS A 118 -21.58 -4.46 -13.26
CA CYS A 118 -20.82 -4.46 -12.01
C CYS A 118 -20.27 -5.87 -11.77
N MET A 119 -18.96 -5.96 -11.55
CA MET A 119 -18.27 -7.18 -11.13
C MET A 119 -17.67 -6.96 -9.76
N VAL A 120 -18.00 -7.87 -8.83
CA VAL A 120 -17.40 -7.93 -7.51
C VAL A 120 -16.65 -9.26 -7.41
N ALA A 121 -15.33 -9.18 -7.28
CA ALA A 121 -14.48 -10.31 -6.96
C ALA A 121 -14.08 -10.19 -5.48
N GLY A 122 -14.55 -11.13 -4.66
CA GLY A 122 -14.13 -11.30 -3.28
C GLY A 122 -13.12 -12.43 -3.16
N THR A 123 -12.19 -12.32 -2.21
CA THR A 123 -11.27 -13.40 -1.87
C THR A 123 -10.92 -13.32 -0.39
N THR A 124 -10.54 -14.45 0.19
CA THR A 124 -10.14 -14.54 1.59
C THR A 124 -8.61 -14.43 1.67
N HIS A 125 -8.11 -13.58 2.56
CA HIS A 125 -6.68 -13.52 2.82
C HIS A 125 -6.27 -14.75 3.64
N SER A 126 -5.76 -15.79 2.98
CA SER A 126 -5.13 -16.93 3.64
C SER A 126 -3.61 -16.74 3.69
N SER A 127 -3.03 -16.73 4.89
CA SER A 127 -1.58 -16.84 5.08
C SER A 127 -1.03 -18.23 4.70
N LYS A 128 -1.91 -19.20 4.39
CA LYS A 128 -1.58 -20.56 3.97
C LYS A 128 -2.20 -20.87 2.61
N GLY A 129 -1.39 -20.81 1.56
CA GLY A 129 -1.70 -21.42 0.27
C GLY A 129 -1.91 -20.43 -0.86
N ARG A 130 -0.81 -20.05 -1.53
CA ARG A 130 -0.86 -19.96 -2.99
C ARG A 130 -1.05 -21.39 -3.50
N PRO A 131 -2.00 -21.66 -4.42
CA PRO A 131 -1.84 -22.82 -5.29
C PRO A 131 -0.50 -22.64 -6.02
N LYS A 132 0.33 -23.68 -5.99
CA LYS A 132 1.53 -23.76 -6.84
C LYS A 132 1.13 -23.77 -8.31
#